data_AF-A0A0Q7FJQ8-F1
#
_entry.id   AF-A0A0Q7FJQ8-F1
#
_cell.length_a   1.000
_cell.length_b   1.000
_cell.length_c   1.000
_cell.angle_alpha   90.00
_cell.angle_beta   90.00
_cell.angle_gamma   90.00
#
_symmetry.space_group_name_H-M   'P 1'
#
loop_
_entity.id
_entity.type
_entity.pdbx_description
1 polymer ?
#
loop_
_entity_poly.entity_id
_entity_poly.type
_entity_poly.pdbx_seq_one_letter_code
_entity_poly.pdbx_strand_id
1 'polypeptide(L)'
;MSSSLHVKLIDPHFDAHARRFKRPFLEFMQRARSGTTIDIFRGDQVDPAHFVAGIHRTLQDWKPSGIVLRLFLRPQVPMHNRFILSSAGGVSFQIGLDDDATGDRPEDIVTILQTDVWAREWGTYAGDDCIIRLNL
;
A
#
# COMPACT_ATOMS: atom_id res chain seq x y z
N MET A 1 -3.75 -26.12 4.91
CA MET A 1 -4.46 -24.93 5.40
C MET A 1 -3.83 -23.72 4.72
N SER A 2 -4.53 -23.05 3.80
CA SER A 2 -4.01 -21.82 3.20
C SER A 2 -4.19 -20.70 4.23
N SER A 3 -3.13 -20.27 4.92
CA SER A 3 -3.23 -19.02 5.67
C SER A 3 -3.43 -17.90 4.66
N SER A 4 -4.48 -17.10 4.80
CA SER A 4 -4.62 -15.89 3.98
C SER A 4 -3.33 -15.05 4.11
N LEU A 5 -2.76 -14.68 2.96
CA LEU A 5 -1.61 -13.79 2.93
C LEU A 5 -2.12 -12.38 3.24
N HIS A 6 -1.56 -11.72 4.24
CA HIS A 6 -1.95 -10.36 4.60
C HIS A 6 -0.77 -9.42 4.41
N VAL A 7 -0.95 -8.42 3.57
CA VAL A 7 0.03 -7.39 3.26
C VAL A 7 -0.55 -6.02 3.61
N LYS A 8 0.27 -5.13 4.17
CA LYS A 8 -0.07 -3.73 4.42
C LYS A 8 0.90 -2.85 3.65
N LEU A 9 0.38 -1.95 2.83
CA LEU A 9 1.09 -0.88 2.18
C LEU A 9 0.78 0.42 2.95
N ILE A 10 1.82 1.07 3.46
CA ILE A 10 1.71 2.31 4.23
C ILE A 10 2.49 3.36 3.48
N ASP A 11 1.81 4.39 2.98
CA ASP A 11 2.45 5.54 2.35
C ASP A 11 1.55 6.78 2.49
N PRO A 12 1.96 7.82 3.24
CA PRO A 12 1.14 9.00 3.49
C PRO A 12 0.74 9.75 2.21
N HIS A 13 1.57 9.67 1.18
CA HIS A 13 1.46 10.48 -0.03
C HIS A 13 1.02 9.68 -1.25
N PHE A 14 0.74 8.38 -1.08
CA PHE A 14 0.34 7.51 -2.17
C PHE A 14 -0.88 8.03 -2.91
N ASP A 15 -0.76 8.21 -4.23
CA ASP A 15 -1.85 8.67 -5.08
C ASP A 15 -1.91 7.89 -6.40
N ALA A 16 -2.84 6.94 -6.49
CA ALA A 16 -3.03 6.11 -7.68
C ALA A 16 -3.43 6.89 -8.96
N HIS A 17 -3.87 8.15 -8.86
CA HIS A 17 -4.07 8.99 -10.05
C HIS A 17 -2.77 9.52 -10.63
N ALA A 18 -1.77 9.76 -9.79
CA ALA A 18 -0.50 10.29 -10.23
C ALA A 18 0.34 9.20 -10.89
N ARG A 19 0.84 9.51 -12.09
CA ARG A 19 1.59 8.57 -12.94
C ARG A 19 2.75 7.88 -12.21
N ARG A 20 3.45 8.63 -11.36
CA ARG A 20 4.59 8.18 -10.55
C ARG A 20 4.25 7.08 -9.55
N PHE A 21 3.02 7.00 -9.06
CA PHE A 21 2.59 5.90 -8.18
C PHE A 21 1.88 4.77 -8.94
N LYS A 22 1.30 5.09 -10.10
CA LYS A 22 0.49 4.12 -10.87
C LYS A 22 1.28 2.88 -11.28
N ARG A 23 2.48 3.06 -11.85
CA ARG A 23 3.33 1.94 -12.29
C ARG A 23 3.74 1.04 -11.12
N PRO A 24 4.39 1.53 -10.04
CA PRO A 24 4.81 0.67 -8.93
C PRO A 24 3.61 0.05 -8.20
N PHE A 25 2.47 0.73 -8.11
CA PHE A 25 1.25 0.14 -7.57
C PHE A 25 0.75 -1.05 -8.40
N LEU A 26 0.69 -0.91 -9.73
CA LEU A 26 0.31 -2.02 -10.61
C LEU A 26 1.28 -3.19 -10.51
N GLU A 27 2.60 -2.93 -10.50
CA GLU A 27 3.63 -3.96 -10.33
C GLU A 27 3.49 -4.69 -8.99
N PHE A 28 3.23 -3.95 -7.90
CA PHE A 28 2.96 -4.52 -6.58
C PHE A 28 1.73 -5.44 -6.63
N MET A 29 0.62 -4.94 -7.17
CA MET A 29 -0.62 -5.70 -7.22
C MET A 29 -0.51 -6.94 -8.13
N GLN A 30 0.20 -6.87 -9.25
CA GLN A 30 0.43 -8.01 -10.16
C GLN A 30 1.22 -9.15 -9.52
N ARG A 31 2.00 -8.88 -8.47
CA ARG A 31 2.74 -9.90 -7.71
C ARG A 31 1.90 -10.51 -6.58
N ALA A 32 0.77 -9.92 -6.24
CA ALA A 32 -0.12 -10.46 -5.22
C ALA A 32 -0.78 -11.76 -5.70
N ARG A 33 -0.87 -12.73 -4.79
CA ARG A 33 -1.44 -14.05 -5.09
C ARG A 33 -2.93 -14.05 -4.77
N SER A 34 -3.69 -14.92 -5.44
CA SER A 34 -5.07 -15.22 -5.02
C SER A 34 -5.11 -15.68 -3.56
N GLY A 35 -6.10 -15.22 -2.80
CA GLY A 35 -6.23 -15.38 -1.35
C GLY A 35 -5.53 -14.30 -0.51
N THR A 36 -4.90 -13.30 -1.14
CA THR A 36 -4.23 -12.19 -0.44
C THR A 36 -5.22 -11.11 -0.03
N THR A 37 -5.14 -10.67 1.23
CA THR A 37 -5.72 -9.41 1.70
C THR A 37 -4.64 -8.33 1.68
N ILE A 38 -4.91 -7.22 1.02
CA ILE A 38 -4.03 -6.06 0.92
C ILE A 38 -4.71 -4.89 1.58
N ASP A 39 -4.05 -4.30 2.58
CA ASP A 39 -4.47 -3.04 3.17
C ASP A 39 -3.61 -1.91 2.62
N ILE A 40 -4.24 -0.83 2.17
CA ILE A 40 -3.54 0.39 1.78
C ILE A 40 -3.91 1.49 2.76
N PHE A 41 -2.91 1.99 3.49
CA PHE A 41 -3.02 3.13 4.39
C PHE A 41 -2.43 4.35 3.71
N ARG A 42 -3.20 5.45 3.72
CA ARG A 42 -2.81 6.77 3.22
C ARG A 42 -3.08 7.84 4.27
N GLY A 43 -2.37 8.96 4.21
CA GLY A 43 -2.67 10.16 4.98
C GLY A 43 -4.06 10.71 4.67
N ASP A 44 -4.72 11.26 5.69
CA ASP A 44 -6.09 11.80 5.64
C ASP A 44 -6.23 13.16 4.95
N GLN A 45 -5.14 13.74 4.44
CA GLN A 45 -5.13 14.99 3.67
C GLN A 45 -5.52 14.73 2.20
N VAL A 46 -6.56 13.93 1.96
CA VAL A 46 -7.13 13.66 0.64
C VAL A 46 -8.63 13.45 0.75
N ASP A 47 -9.37 13.83 -0.30
CA ASP A 47 -10.76 13.43 -0.43
C ASP A 47 -10.90 11.89 -0.57
N PRO A 48 -11.69 11.21 0.29
CA PRO A 48 -11.86 9.76 0.22
C PRO A 48 -12.38 9.27 -1.13
N ALA A 49 -13.29 10.01 -1.77
CA ALA A 49 -13.83 9.62 -3.07
C ALA A 49 -12.76 9.70 -4.16
N HIS A 50 -11.92 10.73 -4.15
CA HIS A 50 -10.74 10.83 -5.02
C HIS A 50 -9.79 9.64 -4.85
N PHE A 51 -9.47 9.25 -3.60
CA PHE A 51 -8.61 8.10 -3.32
C PHE A 51 -9.19 6.80 -3.88
N VAL A 52 -10.46 6.51 -3.59
CA VAL A 52 -11.18 5.32 -4.07
C VAL A 52 -11.24 5.30 -5.60
N ALA A 53 -11.57 6.42 -6.24
CA ALA A 53 -11.66 6.53 -7.69
C ALA A 53 -10.31 6.26 -8.39
N GLY A 54 -9.19 6.66 -7.77
CA GLY A 54 -7.85 6.42 -8.31
C GLY A 54 -7.50 4.94 -8.34
N ILE A 55 -7.88 4.22 -7.28
CA ILE A 55 -7.72 2.77 -7.20
C ILE A 55 -8.55 2.07 -8.27
N HIS A 56 -9.85 2.38 -8.35
CA HIS A 56 -10.72 1.78 -9.38
C HIS A 56 -10.21 2.03 -10.80
N ARG A 57 -9.84 3.27 -11.12
CA ARG A 57 -9.33 3.62 -12.44
C ARG A 57 -8.04 2.88 -12.77
N THR A 58 -7.14 2.73 -11.81
CA THR A 58 -5.87 2.03 -12.03
C THR A 58 -6.09 0.53 -12.24
N LEU A 59 -7.05 -0.05 -11.53
CA LEU A 59 -7.41 -1.47 -11.62
C LEU A 59 -8.48 -1.76 -12.69
N GLN A 60 -8.88 -0.79 -13.52
CA GLN A 60 -9.92 -1.02 -14.52
C GLN A 60 -9.43 -1.92 -15.66
N ASP A 61 -8.18 -1.73 -16.10
CA ASP A 61 -7.60 -2.43 -17.25
C ASP A 61 -6.98 -3.79 -16.86
N TRP A 62 -6.60 -3.93 -15.60
CA TRP A 62 -6.06 -5.15 -15.03
C TRP A 62 -7.10 -5.75 -14.10
N LYS A 63 -7.55 -6.98 -14.36
CA LYS A 63 -8.60 -7.68 -13.60
C LYS A 63 -7.99 -8.69 -12.61
N PRO A 64 -7.45 -8.26 -11.46
CA PRO A 64 -7.05 -9.18 -10.40
C PRO A 64 -8.23 -10.05 -9.99
N SER A 65 -7.95 -11.28 -9.53
CA SER A 65 -8.98 -12.19 -9.05
C SER A 65 -8.55 -12.94 -7.78
N GLY A 66 -9.46 -13.01 -6.83
CA GLY A 66 -9.27 -13.59 -5.50
C GLY A 66 -8.42 -12.72 -4.58
N ILE A 67 -8.39 -11.41 -4.76
CA ILE A 67 -7.68 -10.48 -3.87
C ILE A 67 -8.72 -9.63 -3.13
N VAL A 68 -8.53 -9.47 -1.82
CA VAL A 68 -9.31 -8.50 -1.04
C VAL A 68 -8.46 -7.25 -0.85
N LEU A 69 -8.92 -6.12 -1.38
CA LEU A 69 -8.25 -4.83 -1.19
C LEU A 69 -9.06 -3.97 -0.21
N ARG A 70 -8.41 -3.45 0.83
CA ARG A 70 -9.01 -2.58 1.84
C ARG A 70 -8.27 -1.25 1.87
N LEU A 71 -9.00 -0.15 1.84
CA LEU A 71 -8.42 1.19 1.86
C LEU A 71 -8.66 1.85 3.20
N PHE A 72 -7.66 2.55 3.71
CA PHE A 72 -7.70 3.23 5.01
C PHE A 72 -7.11 4.63 4.89
N LEU A 73 -7.71 5.56 5.63
CA LEU A 73 -7.14 6.87 5.89
C LEU A 73 -6.68 6.93 7.35
N ARG A 74 -5.53 7.55 7.58
CA ARG A 74 -4.94 7.76 8.90
C ARG A 74 -4.46 9.21 9.02
N PRO A 75 -4.42 9.79 10.23
CA PRO A 75 -3.84 11.11 10.44
C PRO A 75 -2.46 11.20 9.79
N GLN A 76 -2.27 12.15 8.86
CA GLN A 76 -1.02 12.21 8.09
C GLN A 76 0.20 12.56 8.97
N VAL A 77 0.02 13.42 9.97
CA VAL A 77 1.11 13.91 10.83
C VAL A 77 1.91 12.76 11.47
N PRO A 78 1.33 11.75 12.13
CA PRO A 78 2.10 10.62 12.66
C PRO A 78 2.58 9.62 11.59
N MET A 79 2.06 9.69 10.36
CA MET A 79 2.29 8.70 9.29
C MET A 79 3.42 9.14 8.35
N HIS A 80 4.65 9.33 8.85
CA HIS A 80 5.76 9.80 8.00
C HIS A 80 6.48 8.70 7.20
N ASN A 81 6.50 7.48 7.75
CA ASN A 81 7.27 6.38 7.19
C ASN A 81 6.49 5.62 6.11
N ARG A 82 7.24 5.04 5.17
CA ARG A 82 6.71 4.26 4.05
C ARG A 82 7.11 2.81 4.21
N PHE A 83 6.13 1.92 4.29
CA PHE A 83 6.36 0.51 4.57
C PHE A 83 5.56 -0.41 3.65
N ILE A 84 6.14 -1.58 3.38
CA ILE A 84 5.38 -2.77 3.01
C ILE A 84 5.59 -3.78 4.13
N LEU A 85 4.49 -4.18 4.78
CA LEU A 85 4.49 -5.15 5.88
C LEU A 85 3.74 -6.41 5.46
N SER A 86 4.21 -7.57 5.90
CA SER A 86 3.55 -8.85 5.74
C SER A 86 3.68 -9.67 7.03
N SER A 87 3.00 -10.82 7.09
CA SER A 87 3.19 -11.79 8.18
C SER A 87 4.61 -12.35 8.29
N ALA A 88 5.43 -12.23 7.25
CA ALA A 88 6.82 -12.71 7.23
C ALA A 88 7.85 -11.64 7.65
N GLY A 89 7.43 -10.39 7.85
CA GLY A 89 8.31 -9.26 8.12
C GLY A 89 7.92 -8.02 7.32
N GLY A 90 8.75 -6.98 7.36
CA GLY A 90 8.47 -5.72 6.68
C GLY A 90 9.72 -5.04 6.17
N VAL A 91 9.51 -4.14 5.22
CA VAL A 91 10.54 -3.30 4.62
C VAL A 91 10.12 -1.84 4.65
N SER A 92 11.07 -0.94 4.84
CA SER A 92 10.88 0.51 4.68
C SER A 92 11.48 1.00 3.38
N PHE A 93 10.83 2.00 2.81
CA PHE A 93 11.24 2.69 1.58
C PHE A 93 11.54 4.14 1.91
N GLN A 94 12.60 4.71 1.33
CA GLN A 94 12.93 6.11 1.57
C GLN A 94 12.01 7.04 0.77
N ILE A 95 11.73 6.70 -0.50
CA ILE A 95 10.83 7.48 -1.36
C ILE A 95 9.43 6.88 -1.47
N GLY A 96 9.27 5.59 -1.18
CA GLY A 96 7.96 4.92 -1.16
C GLY A 96 7.61 4.36 -2.53
N LEU A 97 6.33 4.41 -2.91
CA LEU A 97 5.93 4.04 -4.28
C LEU A 97 6.10 5.20 -5.28
N ASP A 98 6.82 6.27 -4.92
CA ASP A 98 7.03 7.42 -5.80
C ASP A 98 8.14 7.11 -6.82
N ASP A 99 7.74 6.67 -8.01
CA ASP A 99 8.62 6.40 -9.14
C ASP A 99 8.65 7.60 -10.10
N ASP A 100 9.11 8.75 -9.61
CA ASP A 100 9.37 9.92 -10.45
C ASP A 100 10.59 9.65 -11.36
N ALA A 101 10.36 8.82 -12.38
CA ALA A 101 11.34 8.38 -13.37
C ALA A 101 11.88 9.52 -14.25
N THR A 102 11.49 10.77 -14.01
CA THR A 102 12.07 11.94 -14.67
C THR A 102 13.28 12.55 -13.93
N GLY A 103 13.65 12.03 -12.76
CA GLY A 103 14.77 12.54 -11.95
C GLY A 103 16.05 11.67 -11.93
N ASP A 104 17.14 12.24 -11.41
CA ASP A 104 18.52 11.70 -11.25
C ASP A 104 18.65 10.42 -10.38
N ARG A 105 17.56 9.83 -9.88
CA ARG A 105 17.60 8.69 -8.94
C ARG A 105 16.59 7.60 -9.31
N PRO A 106 16.99 6.62 -10.14
CA PRO A 106 16.13 5.49 -10.49
C PRO A 106 16.03 4.41 -9.40
N GLU A 107 16.70 4.61 -8.25
CA GLU A 107 16.84 3.63 -7.17
C GLU A 107 16.29 4.17 -5.84
N ASP A 108 15.69 3.29 -5.04
CA ASP A 108 15.27 3.57 -3.66
C ASP A 108 16.16 2.79 -2.68
N ILE A 109 16.35 3.36 -1.49
CA ILE A 109 16.96 2.66 -0.37
C ILE A 109 15.87 1.85 0.35
N VAL A 110 15.99 0.53 0.25
CA VAL A 110 15.09 -0.41 0.93
C VAL A 110 15.80 -1.00 2.14
N THR A 111 15.18 -0.86 3.32
CA THR A 111 15.72 -1.41 4.57
C THR A 111 14.78 -2.47 5.11
N ILE A 112 15.32 -3.62 5.50
CA ILE A 112 14.56 -4.66 6.21
C ILE A 112 14.34 -4.20 7.66
N LEU A 113 13.08 -4.25 8.11
CA LEU A 113 12.75 -3.87 9.47
C LEU A 113 13.26 -4.90 10.47
N GLN A 114 13.78 -4.40 11.59
CA GLN A 114 13.99 -5.24 12.77
C GLN A 114 12.64 -5.74 13.29
N THR A 115 12.64 -6.90 13.93
CA THR A 115 11.41 -7.60 14.35
C THR A 115 10.53 -6.77 15.28
N ASP A 116 11.14 -6.00 16.18
CA ASP A 116 10.45 -5.11 17.13
C ASP A 116 9.79 -3.91 16.41
N VAL A 117 10.49 -3.31 15.46
CA VAL A 117 9.95 -2.24 14.61
C VAL A 117 8.80 -2.78 13.77
N TRP A 118 8.98 -3.93 13.10
CA TRP A 118 7.90 -4.58 12.34
C TRP A 118 6.68 -4.85 13.21
N ALA A 119 6.85 -5.44 14.40
CA ALA A 119 5.74 -5.78 15.29
C ALA A 119 4.96 -4.54 15.74
N ARG A 120 5.68 -3.46 16.07
CA ARG A 120 5.08 -2.17 16.43
C ARG A 120 4.27 -1.61 15.27
N GLU A 121 4.86 -1.45 14.10
CA GLU A 121 4.17 -0.87 12.93
C GLU A 121 3.00 -1.76 12.48
N TRP A 122 3.16 -3.09 12.51
CA TRP A 122 2.09 -4.02 12.20
C TRP A 122 0.87 -3.81 13.12
N GLY A 123 1.10 -3.60 14.41
CA GLY A 123 0.06 -3.30 15.40
C GLY A 123 -0.57 -1.91 15.19
N THR A 124 0.23 -0.88 14.90
CA THR A 124 -0.25 0.49 14.63
C THR A 124 -1.27 0.51 13.49
N TYR A 125 -1.02 -0.24 12.43
CA TYR A 125 -1.90 -0.31 11.25
C TYR A 125 -2.86 -1.50 11.32
N ALA A 126 -3.45 -1.77 12.48
CA ALA A 126 -4.52 -2.74 12.64
C ALA A 126 -5.91 -2.07 12.56
N GLY A 127 -6.96 -2.89 12.46
CA GLY A 127 -8.36 -2.44 12.46
C GLY A 127 -9.15 -2.90 11.23
N ASP A 128 -10.47 -2.74 11.33
CA ASP A 128 -11.45 -3.07 10.29
C ASP A 128 -12.25 -1.83 9.83
N ASP A 129 -11.79 -0.64 10.20
CA ASP A 129 -12.35 0.68 9.87
C ASP A 129 -11.96 1.16 8.45
N CYS A 130 -11.94 0.24 7.48
CA CYS A 130 -11.62 0.62 6.10
C CYS A 130 -12.72 1.51 5.50
N ILE A 131 -12.33 2.50 4.71
CA ILE A 131 -13.28 3.34 3.97
C ILE A 131 -14.01 2.55 2.88
N ILE A 132 -13.34 1.54 2.32
CA ILE A 132 -13.93 0.63 1.34
C ILE A 132 -13.18 -0.71 1.34
N ARG A 133 -13.93 -1.77 1.05
CA ARG A 133 -13.42 -3.11 0.76
C ARG A 133 -13.82 -3.49 -0.66
N LEU A 134 -12.84 -3.83 -1.49
CA LEU A 134 -13.01 -4.30 -2.85
C LEU A 134 -12.66 -5.80 -2.90
N ASN A 135 -13.57 -6.59 -3.45
CA ASN A 135 -13.29 -7.99 -3.77
C ASN A 135 -12.96 -8.03 -5.26
N LEU A 136 -11.68 -8.23 -5.56
CA LEU A 136 -11.12 -8.29 -6.90
C LEU A 136 -11.08 -9.75 -7.34
#